data_AF-A0A4Q0NZY0-F1
#
_entry.id   AF-A0A4Q0NZY0-F1
#
_cell.length_a   1.000
_cell.length_b   1.000
_cell.length_c   1.000
_cell.angle_alpha   90.00
_cell.angle_beta   90.00
_cell.angle_gamma   90.00
#
_symmetry.space_group_name_H-M   'P 1'
#
loop_
_entity.id
_entity.type
_entity.pdbx_description
1 polymer ?
#
loop_
_entity_poly.entity_id
_entity_poly.type
_entity_poly.pdbx_seq_one_letter_code
_entity_poly.pdbx_strand_id
1 'polypeptide(L)'
;MNYIQRIYLVICCSLIALSVHAQDQVSAQIIKERDSLLLNLNKQLEDNAVKLKSLQGEFSDLNPNRTSQRLGSLDSIISKQENRITLLENSRKIQLKLNGQLAFTELMSIHRDIKPSNLLLSSQEFFSKIAAINNPMNYPAYESWFKEYQDWYERKKGKDNWMDLINKSITLLNEPASNVPLYGSLYQTFSTGITSALEIVGGAGRDLRDKTPQMLNVLNTASQFSQQQSIIDNEWKSINEELNKLENEYNRLLEEQANYYGLSLSAVKQYQNATLDSERELIKNKFRKAINDKIAAWEAQHNKNWLTEVERFMVKTQSLRQRFGQLTLRMKSNIAKYKELITQFSKNDNFADEFRTKLKELQSSIDQVDANFDAVFNPSKYIEDSAVMYITQ
;
A
#
# COMPACT_ATOMS: atom_id res chain seq x y z
N MET A 1 12.10 -43.51 -6.69
CA MET A 1 11.73 -42.14 -7.13
C MET A 1 11.94 -42.07 -8.63
N ASN A 2 10.86 -42.06 -9.42
CA ASN A 2 10.94 -42.22 -10.88
C ASN A 2 11.42 -40.93 -11.55
N TYR A 3 12.13 -41.08 -12.67
CA TYR A 3 12.71 -39.98 -13.47
C TYR A 3 11.67 -38.90 -13.84
N ILE A 4 10.40 -39.30 -14.00
CA ILE A 4 9.25 -38.42 -14.26
C ILE A 4 8.94 -37.52 -13.05
N GLN A 5 9.08 -38.01 -11.80
CA GLN A 5 8.88 -37.18 -10.61
C GLN A 5 9.98 -36.12 -10.44
N ARG A 6 11.21 -36.39 -10.90
CA ARG A 6 12.30 -35.38 -10.90
C ARG A 6 12.07 -34.29 -11.95
N ILE A 7 11.51 -34.64 -13.11
CA ILE A 7 11.17 -33.65 -14.15
C ILE A 7 10.01 -32.75 -13.70
N TYR A 8 8.98 -33.30 -13.06
CA TYR A 8 7.89 -32.49 -12.49
C TYR A 8 8.36 -31.57 -11.36
N LEU A 9 9.31 -32.01 -10.52
CA LEU A 9 9.86 -31.17 -9.45
C LEU A 9 10.70 -30.02 -10.01
N VAL A 10 11.49 -30.27 -11.07
CA VAL A 10 12.31 -29.23 -11.74
C VAL A 10 11.44 -28.25 -12.54
N ILE A 11 10.34 -28.71 -13.15
CA ILE A 11 9.38 -27.84 -13.86
C ILE A 11 8.55 -27.00 -12.87
N CYS A 12 8.12 -27.56 -11.74
CA CYS A 12 7.43 -26.79 -10.69
C CYS A 12 8.36 -25.79 -9.98
N CYS A 13 9.63 -26.14 -9.73
CA CYS A 13 10.59 -25.20 -9.14
C CYS A 13 11.02 -24.09 -10.12
N SER A 14 11.02 -24.34 -11.43
CA SER A 14 11.31 -23.30 -12.43
C SER A 14 10.11 -22.40 -12.72
N LEU A 15 8.87 -22.90 -12.61
CA LEU A 15 7.66 -22.08 -12.76
C LEU A 15 7.42 -21.12 -11.58
N ILE A 16 7.88 -21.45 -10.36
CA ILE A 16 7.75 -20.56 -9.19
C ILE A 16 8.87 -19.49 -9.18
N ALA A 17 10.03 -19.76 -9.79
CA ALA A 17 11.12 -18.78 -9.89
C ALA A 17 10.93 -17.76 -11.04
N LEU A 18 10.10 -18.07 -12.04
CA LEU A 18 9.89 -17.23 -13.22
C LEU A 18 8.85 -16.11 -13.03
N SER A 19 7.99 -16.17 -12.02
CA SER A 19 6.96 -15.13 -11.79
C SER A 19 7.52 -13.84 -11.19
N VAL A 20 8.71 -13.87 -10.56
CA VAL A 20 9.32 -12.68 -9.94
C VAL A 20 10.14 -11.85 -10.94
N HIS A 21 10.51 -12.41 -12.10
CA HIS A 21 11.47 -11.79 -13.03
C HIS A 21 10.85 -11.11 -14.26
N ALA A 22 9.53 -11.22 -14.48
CA ALA A 22 8.87 -10.64 -15.66
C ALA A 22 8.39 -9.19 -15.46
N GLN A 23 8.21 -8.77 -14.21
CA GLN A 23 7.34 -7.65 -13.85
C GLN A 23 7.91 -6.24 -14.13
N ASP A 24 9.24 -6.13 -14.27
CA ASP A 24 9.94 -4.86 -14.42
C ASP A 24 10.86 -4.83 -15.65
N GLN A 25 10.64 -5.70 -16.64
CA GLN A 25 11.54 -5.79 -17.79
C GLN A 25 11.62 -4.48 -18.56
N VAL A 26 10.47 -3.82 -18.79
CA VAL A 26 10.44 -2.53 -19.50
C VAL A 26 11.12 -1.43 -18.69
N SER A 27 10.80 -1.32 -17.40
CA SER A 27 11.39 -0.31 -16.51
C SER A 27 12.90 -0.49 -16.36
N ALA A 28 13.38 -1.71 -16.12
CA ALA A 28 14.81 -2.02 -16.04
C ALA A 28 15.54 -1.72 -17.35
N GLN A 29 14.90 -1.98 -18.50
CA GLN A 29 15.46 -1.62 -19.80
C GLN A 29 15.58 -0.11 -19.98
N ILE A 30 14.57 0.68 -19.57
CA ILE A 30 14.63 2.15 -19.60
C ILE A 30 15.76 2.67 -18.72
N ILE A 31 15.88 2.15 -17.49
CA ILE A 31 16.95 2.53 -16.55
C ILE A 31 18.33 2.25 -17.15
N LYS A 32 18.54 1.05 -17.70
CA LYS A 32 19.82 0.66 -18.32
C LYS A 32 20.17 1.56 -19.52
N GLU A 33 19.19 1.87 -20.37
CA GLU A 33 19.37 2.76 -21.51
C GLU A 33 19.74 4.18 -21.07
N ARG A 34 19.03 4.70 -20.06
CA ARG A 34 19.30 6.01 -19.46
C ARG A 34 20.72 6.09 -18.92
N ASP A 35 21.10 5.16 -18.06
CA ASP A 35 22.40 5.19 -17.38
C ASP A 35 23.55 5.08 -18.40
N SER A 36 23.38 4.27 -19.45
CA SER A 36 24.36 4.17 -20.54
C SER A 36 24.51 5.46 -21.34
N LEU A 37 23.41 6.17 -21.63
CA LEU A 37 23.46 7.42 -22.40
C LEU A 37 24.02 8.58 -21.56
N LEU A 38 23.63 8.66 -20.28
CA LEU A 38 24.15 9.66 -19.36
C LEU A 38 25.64 9.46 -19.10
N LEU A 39 26.11 8.21 -18.97
CA LEU A 39 27.54 7.92 -18.82
C LEU A 39 28.36 8.40 -20.03
N ASN A 40 27.87 8.18 -21.25
CA ASN A 40 28.53 8.66 -22.46
C ASN A 40 28.58 10.20 -22.51
N LEU A 41 27.47 10.87 -22.20
CA LEU A 41 27.41 12.33 -22.13
C LEU A 41 28.34 12.91 -21.08
N ASN A 42 28.39 12.30 -19.90
CA ASN A 42 29.29 12.74 -18.82
C ASN A 42 30.76 12.65 -19.27
N LYS A 43 31.14 11.58 -19.97
CA LYS A 43 32.46 11.46 -20.57
C LYS A 43 32.74 12.56 -21.60
N GLN A 44 31.78 12.88 -22.46
CA GLN A 44 31.93 13.99 -23.43
C GLN A 44 32.06 15.35 -22.76
N LEU A 45 31.34 15.57 -21.66
CA LEU A 45 31.43 16.80 -20.85
C LEU A 45 32.78 16.93 -20.14
N GLU A 46 33.34 15.82 -19.68
CA GLU A 46 34.68 15.75 -19.08
C GLU A 46 35.76 16.05 -20.13
N ASP A 47 35.72 15.37 -21.29
CA ASP A 47 36.63 15.62 -22.42
C ASP A 47 36.54 17.07 -22.91
N ASN A 48 35.32 17.64 -22.95
CA ASN A 48 35.10 19.04 -23.29
C ASN A 48 35.73 19.96 -22.23
N ALA A 49 35.56 19.68 -20.93
CA ALA A 49 36.13 20.47 -19.84
C ALA A 49 37.68 20.48 -19.87
N VAL A 50 38.30 19.33 -20.13
CA VAL A 50 39.77 19.23 -20.27
C VAL A 50 40.28 20.09 -21.43
N LYS A 51 39.62 20.02 -22.60
CA LYS A 51 39.98 20.83 -23.77
C LYS A 51 39.79 22.33 -23.52
N LEU A 52 38.70 22.70 -22.83
CA LEU A 52 38.40 24.09 -22.50
C LEU A 52 39.47 24.67 -21.56
N LYS A 53 39.92 23.88 -20.57
CA LYS A 53 41.02 24.25 -19.68
C LYS A 53 42.34 24.43 -20.44
N SER A 54 42.65 23.55 -21.39
CA SER A 54 43.84 23.69 -22.27
C SER A 54 43.80 25.00 -23.05
N LEU A 55 42.68 25.26 -23.75
CA LEU A 55 42.49 26.47 -24.56
C LEU A 55 42.57 27.75 -23.72
N GLN A 56 42.04 27.73 -22.50
CA GLN A 56 42.16 28.85 -21.56
C GLN A 56 43.59 29.08 -21.08
N GLY A 57 44.35 28.00 -20.85
CA GLY A 57 45.78 28.08 -20.56
C GLY A 57 46.55 28.68 -21.74
N GLU A 58 46.37 28.13 -22.93
CA GLU A 58 46.98 28.63 -24.17
C GLU A 58 46.64 30.11 -24.41
N PHE A 59 45.39 30.52 -24.19
CA PHE A 59 44.98 31.92 -24.32
C PHE A 59 45.67 32.85 -23.30
N SER A 60 45.88 32.37 -22.08
CA SER A 60 46.53 33.14 -21.01
C SER A 60 48.00 33.39 -21.32
N ASP A 61 48.65 32.45 -22.00
CA ASP A 61 50.06 32.53 -22.40
C ASP A 61 50.28 33.39 -23.67
N LEU A 62 49.22 33.82 -24.37
CA LEU A 62 49.33 34.64 -25.57
C LEU A 62 49.73 36.09 -25.26
N ASN A 63 50.69 36.61 -26.03
CA ASN A 63 51.11 38.01 -25.97
C ASN A 63 49.91 38.98 -26.18
N PRO A 64 49.67 39.94 -25.26
CA PRO A 64 48.57 40.91 -25.35
C PRO A 64 48.53 41.71 -26.64
N ASN A 65 49.68 41.94 -27.28
CA ASN A 65 49.80 42.76 -28.48
C ASN A 65 49.49 42.00 -29.78
N ARG A 66 49.18 40.69 -29.71
CA ARG A 66 48.82 39.86 -30.87
C ARG A 66 47.32 39.65 -30.99
N THR A 67 46.60 40.72 -31.32
CA THR A 67 45.12 40.76 -31.37
C THR A 67 44.50 39.65 -32.22
N SER A 68 45.03 39.38 -33.43
CA SER A 68 44.50 38.35 -34.33
C SER A 68 44.61 36.93 -33.75
N GLN A 69 45.75 36.59 -33.13
CA GLN A 69 45.93 35.28 -32.49
C GLN A 69 45.04 35.11 -31.26
N ARG A 70 44.86 36.19 -30.47
CA ARG A 70 43.94 36.19 -29.32
C ARG A 70 42.48 36.04 -29.75
N LEU A 71 42.06 36.68 -30.84
CA LEU A 71 40.71 36.53 -31.39
C LEU A 71 40.43 35.09 -31.83
N GLY A 72 41.33 34.47 -32.61
CA GLY A 72 41.14 33.07 -33.03
C GLY A 72 41.13 32.06 -31.88
N SER A 73 41.90 32.33 -30.80
CA SER A 73 41.85 31.54 -29.58
C SER A 73 40.53 31.76 -28.80
N LEU A 74 40.03 32.99 -28.72
CA LEU A 74 38.70 33.28 -28.15
C LEU A 74 37.58 32.60 -28.92
N ASP A 75 37.60 32.62 -30.26
CA ASP A 75 36.61 31.93 -31.09
C ASP A 75 36.62 30.42 -30.81
N SER A 76 37.81 29.83 -30.60
CA SER A 76 37.95 28.42 -30.24
C SER A 76 37.37 28.11 -28.86
N ILE A 77 37.58 28.99 -27.87
CA ILE A 77 36.98 28.88 -26.52
C ILE A 77 35.46 29.00 -26.62
N ILE A 78 34.95 30.00 -27.33
CA ILE A 78 33.50 30.22 -27.53
C ILE A 78 32.86 28.99 -28.18
N SER A 79 33.44 28.47 -29.27
CA SER A 79 32.95 27.25 -29.92
C SER A 79 32.92 26.04 -28.97
N LYS A 80 33.92 25.88 -28.08
CA LYS A 80 33.89 24.82 -27.07
C LYS A 80 32.87 25.04 -25.97
N GLN A 81 32.61 26.30 -25.58
CA GLN A 81 31.54 26.65 -24.65
C GLN A 81 30.16 26.39 -25.25
N GLU A 82 29.93 26.73 -26.52
CA GLU A 82 28.68 26.42 -27.25
C GLU A 82 28.46 24.91 -27.35
N ASN A 83 29.52 24.15 -27.65
CA ASN A 83 29.47 22.69 -27.63
C ASN A 83 29.10 22.17 -26.23
N ARG A 84 29.68 22.74 -25.16
CA ARG A 84 29.34 22.39 -23.77
C ARG A 84 27.88 22.68 -23.45
N ILE A 85 27.36 23.85 -23.83
CA ILE A 85 25.94 24.20 -23.66
C ILE A 85 25.06 23.18 -24.38
N THR A 86 25.40 22.83 -25.62
CA THR A 86 24.67 21.82 -26.40
C THR A 86 24.67 20.45 -25.73
N LEU A 87 25.82 20.01 -25.18
CA LEU A 87 25.92 18.75 -24.42
C LEU A 87 25.05 18.77 -23.15
N LEU A 88 25.03 19.89 -22.42
CA LEU A 88 24.20 20.06 -21.23
C LEU A 88 22.70 20.06 -21.57
N GLU A 89 22.30 20.77 -22.64
CA GLU A 89 20.92 20.75 -23.13
C GLU A 89 20.48 19.34 -23.54
N ASN A 90 21.32 18.61 -24.27
CA ASN A 90 21.04 17.24 -24.69
C ASN A 90 20.97 16.27 -23.50
N SER A 91 21.83 16.45 -22.49
CA SER A 91 21.77 15.68 -21.24
C SER A 91 20.42 15.85 -20.54
N ARG A 92 19.97 17.10 -20.37
CA ARG A 92 18.65 17.37 -19.77
C ARG A 92 17.50 16.74 -20.58
N LYS A 93 17.56 16.82 -21.92
CA LYS A 93 16.53 16.21 -22.79
C LYS A 93 16.50 14.69 -22.64
N ILE A 94 17.66 14.03 -22.68
CA ILE A 94 17.77 12.57 -22.54
C ILE A 94 17.24 12.13 -21.17
N GLN A 95 17.61 12.84 -20.11
CA GLN A 95 17.15 12.55 -18.75
C GLN A 95 15.62 12.66 -18.66
N LEU A 96 15.04 13.79 -19.08
CA LEU A 96 13.59 13.98 -19.02
C LEU A 96 12.83 13.01 -19.91
N LYS A 97 13.35 12.70 -21.10
CA LYS A 97 12.73 11.74 -22.02
C LYS A 97 12.65 10.34 -21.42
N LEU A 98 13.74 9.84 -20.84
CA LEU A 98 13.79 8.47 -20.31
C LEU A 98 13.16 8.38 -18.93
N ASN A 99 13.35 9.37 -18.06
CA ASN A 99 12.66 9.41 -16.78
C ASN A 99 11.16 9.65 -16.94
N GLY A 100 10.73 10.37 -17.98
CA GLY A 100 9.31 10.52 -18.34
C GLY A 100 8.68 9.21 -18.80
N GLN A 101 9.39 8.44 -19.64
CA GLN A 101 8.97 7.08 -19.99
C GLN A 101 8.89 6.18 -18.76
N LEU A 102 9.91 6.21 -17.89
CA LEU A 102 9.95 5.46 -16.65
C LEU A 102 8.79 5.84 -15.74
N ALA A 103 8.51 7.12 -15.57
CA ALA A 103 7.40 7.60 -14.77
C ALA A 103 6.06 7.03 -15.28
N PHE A 104 5.80 7.07 -16.58
CA PHE A 104 4.56 6.49 -17.11
C PHE A 104 4.49 4.96 -16.90
N THR A 105 5.57 4.22 -17.16
CA THR A 105 5.58 2.76 -16.97
C THR A 105 5.45 2.37 -15.50
N GLU A 106 6.05 3.14 -14.61
CA GLU A 106 5.95 2.95 -13.17
C GLU A 106 4.57 3.33 -12.62
N LEU A 107 3.93 4.36 -13.17
CA LEU A 107 2.54 4.68 -12.88
C LEU A 107 1.66 3.47 -13.23
N MET A 108 1.84 2.90 -14.42
CA MET A 108 1.12 1.71 -14.85
C MET A 108 1.29 0.52 -13.90
N SER A 109 2.46 0.32 -13.30
CA SER A 109 2.69 -0.78 -12.35
C SER A 109 1.83 -0.67 -11.08
N ILE A 110 1.53 0.54 -10.60
CA ILE A 110 0.78 0.79 -9.34
C ILE A 110 -0.62 0.17 -9.36
N HIS A 111 -1.29 0.11 -10.52
CA HIS A 111 -2.66 -0.41 -10.63
C HIS A 111 -2.83 -1.82 -10.04
N ARG A 112 -1.85 -2.68 -10.34
CA ARG A 112 -1.87 -4.07 -9.88
C ARG A 112 -1.74 -4.15 -8.36
N ASP A 113 -0.91 -3.27 -7.84
CA ASP A 113 -0.57 -3.26 -6.43
C ASP A 113 -1.74 -2.70 -5.60
N ILE A 114 -2.59 -1.83 -6.17
CA ILE A 114 -3.81 -1.37 -5.48
C ILE A 114 -4.85 -2.50 -5.32
N LYS A 115 -4.87 -3.55 -6.17
CA LYS A 115 -5.88 -4.64 -6.11
C LYS A 115 -5.30 -6.05 -6.19
N PRO A 116 -4.57 -6.54 -5.17
CA PRO A 116 -4.09 -7.91 -5.15
C PRO A 116 -5.21 -8.86 -4.71
N SER A 117 -5.70 -9.71 -5.61
CA SER A 117 -6.82 -10.63 -5.36
C SER A 117 -6.58 -11.59 -4.17
N ASN A 118 -5.35 -12.07 -3.98
CA ASN A 118 -5.03 -12.99 -2.89
C ASN A 118 -5.05 -12.31 -1.52
N LEU A 119 -4.53 -11.08 -1.44
CA LEU A 119 -4.57 -10.29 -0.21
C LEU A 119 -6.01 -9.94 0.16
N LEU A 120 -6.85 -9.62 -0.84
CA LEU A 120 -8.27 -9.32 -0.62
C LEU A 120 -8.99 -10.49 0.04
N LEU A 121 -8.82 -11.72 -0.46
CA LEU A 121 -9.48 -12.92 0.06
C LEU A 121 -9.04 -13.24 1.50
N SER A 122 -7.73 -13.30 1.77
CA SER A 122 -7.23 -13.59 3.13
C SER A 122 -7.63 -12.49 4.12
N SER A 123 -7.67 -11.23 3.67
CA SER A 123 -8.11 -10.10 4.51
C SER A 123 -9.60 -10.22 4.84
N GLN A 124 -10.46 -10.52 3.86
CA GLN A 124 -11.90 -10.70 4.09
C GLN A 124 -12.20 -11.83 5.07
N GLU A 125 -11.52 -12.96 4.92
CA GLU A 125 -11.65 -14.09 5.85
C GLU A 125 -11.25 -13.69 7.28
N PHE A 126 -10.09 -13.03 7.42
CA PHE A 126 -9.63 -12.53 8.72
C PHE A 126 -10.61 -11.53 9.35
N PHE A 127 -11.06 -10.52 8.59
CA PHE A 127 -11.99 -9.51 9.10
C PHE A 127 -13.36 -10.09 9.47
N SER A 128 -13.80 -11.15 8.78
CA SER A 128 -15.03 -11.87 9.15
C SER A 128 -14.85 -12.63 10.47
N LYS A 129 -13.72 -13.31 10.65
CA LYS A 129 -13.41 -14.06 11.89
C LYS A 129 -13.22 -13.14 13.09
N ILE A 130 -12.53 -12.01 12.93
CA ILE A 130 -12.32 -11.07 14.04
C ILE A 130 -13.61 -10.35 14.43
N ALA A 131 -14.50 -10.03 13.47
CA ALA A 131 -15.82 -9.50 13.79
C ALA A 131 -16.63 -10.48 14.65
N ALA A 132 -16.50 -11.79 14.41
CA ALA A 132 -17.16 -12.82 15.21
C ALA A 132 -16.66 -12.89 16.67
N ILE A 133 -15.45 -12.40 16.99
CA ILE A 133 -14.95 -12.33 18.38
C ILE A 133 -15.72 -11.31 19.22
N ASN A 134 -16.25 -10.26 18.59
CA ASN A 134 -17.01 -9.22 19.28
C ASN A 134 -18.49 -9.59 19.47
N ASN A 135 -18.91 -10.82 19.16
CA ASN A 135 -20.27 -11.27 19.41
C ASN A 135 -20.32 -12.13 20.69
N PRO A 136 -20.92 -11.65 21.80
CA PRO A 136 -21.04 -12.39 23.04
C PRO A 136 -21.76 -13.73 22.88
N MET A 137 -22.71 -13.84 21.94
CA MET A 137 -23.46 -15.07 21.68
C MET A 137 -22.60 -16.21 21.11
N ASN A 138 -21.38 -15.92 20.65
CA ASN A 138 -20.45 -16.95 20.18
C ASN A 138 -19.74 -17.69 21.33
N TYR A 139 -20.02 -17.33 22.57
CA TYR A 139 -19.39 -17.86 23.77
C TYR A 139 -20.37 -18.68 24.61
N PRO A 140 -20.11 -19.98 24.85
CA PRO A 140 -21.02 -20.87 25.58
C PRO A 140 -21.44 -20.36 26.96
N ALA A 141 -20.52 -19.75 27.72
CA ALA A 141 -20.85 -19.22 29.05
C ALA A 141 -21.85 -18.05 28.97
N TYR A 142 -21.69 -17.17 27.98
CA TYR A 142 -22.62 -16.07 27.75
C TYR A 142 -23.96 -16.56 27.23
N GLU A 143 -23.97 -17.44 26.22
CA GLU A 143 -25.20 -17.97 25.62
C GLU A 143 -26.07 -18.71 26.66
N SER A 144 -25.44 -19.55 27.49
CA SER A 144 -26.12 -20.28 28.58
C SER A 144 -26.70 -19.32 29.62
N TRP A 145 -25.93 -18.30 30.02
CA TRP A 145 -26.40 -17.29 30.96
C TRP A 145 -27.55 -16.46 30.38
N PHE A 146 -27.48 -16.08 29.10
CA PHE A 146 -28.49 -15.24 28.46
C PHE A 146 -29.85 -15.96 28.37
N LYS A 147 -29.87 -17.26 28.08
CA LYS A 147 -31.10 -18.08 28.11
C LYS A 147 -31.75 -18.07 29.50
N GLU A 148 -30.96 -18.30 30.55
CA GLU A 148 -31.46 -18.26 31.94
C GLU A 148 -31.96 -16.88 32.35
N TYR A 149 -31.26 -15.83 31.90
CA TYR A 149 -31.65 -14.45 32.13
C TYR A 149 -33.01 -14.13 31.48
N GLN A 150 -33.22 -14.53 30.23
CA GLN A 150 -34.49 -14.33 29.53
C GLN A 150 -35.65 -15.04 30.25
N ASP A 151 -35.45 -16.29 30.65
CA ASP A 151 -36.46 -17.06 31.40
C ASP A 151 -36.78 -16.44 32.76
N TRP A 152 -35.77 -15.88 33.44
CA TRP A 152 -35.95 -15.16 34.69
C TRP A 152 -36.69 -13.82 34.48
N TYR A 153 -36.29 -13.04 33.48
CA TYR A 153 -36.88 -11.74 33.17
C TYR A 153 -38.35 -11.87 32.77
N GLU A 154 -38.71 -12.85 31.93
CA GLU A 154 -40.09 -13.11 31.53
C GLU A 154 -41.03 -13.38 32.73
N ARG A 155 -40.53 -14.00 33.80
CA ARG A 155 -41.27 -14.23 35.05
C ARG A 155 -41.40 -12.98 35.94
N LYS A 156 -40.59 -11.95 35.69
CA LYS A 156 -40.47 -10.75 36.52
C LYS A 156 -40.84 -9.44 35.82
N LYS A 157 -41.02 -9.45 34.49
CA LYS A 157 -41.30 -8.29 33.64
C LYS A 157 -42.49 -7.45 34.14
N GLY A 158 -42.41 -6.13 33.95
CA GLY A 158 -43.47 -5.18 34.30
C GLY A 158 -43.54 -4.76 35.77
N LYS A 159 -42.52 -5.08 36.58
CA LYS A 159 -42.44 -4.70 38.01
C LYS A 159 -41.46 -3.56 38.31
N ASP A 160 -40.49 -3.31 37.42
CA ASP A 160 -39.42 -2.32 37.63
C ASP A 160 -38.89 -1.75 36.30
N ASN A 161 -38.98 -0.42 36.14
CA ASN A 161 -38.51 0.30 34.95
C ASN A 161 -36.98 0.18 34.74
N TRP A 162 -36.21 0.00 35.82
CA TRP A 162 -34.77 -0.22 35.74
C TRP A 162 -34.44 -1.59 35.13
N MET A 163 -35.18 -2.63 35.50
CA MET A 163 -35.04 -3.97 34.92
C MET A 163 -35.38 -3.98 33.43
N ASP A 164 -36.40 -3.21 33.02
CA ASP A 164 -36.74 -3.06 31.60
C ASP A 164 -35.64 -2.34 30.81
N LEU A 165 -34.94 -1.36 31.42
CA LEU A 165 -33.80 -0.70 30.80
C LEU A 165 -32.59 -1.65 30.66
N ILE A 166 -32.32 -2.47 31.68
CA ILE A 166 -31.28 -3.50 31.64
C ILE A 166 -31.60 -4.51 30.53
N ASN A 167 -32.82 -5.03 30.48
CA ASN A 167 -33.24 -6.00 29.47
C ASN A 167 -33.15 -5.43 28.05
N LYS A 168 -33.54 -4.16 27.84
CA LYS A 168 -33.36 -3.47 26.55
C LYS A 168 -31.88 -3.39 26.15
N SER A 169 -31.00 -3.07 27.11
CA SER A 169 -29.55 -2.99 26.85
C SER A 169 -28.97 -4.35 26.46
N ILE A 170 -29.43 -5.43 27.11
CA ILE A 170 -29.02 -6.81 26.82
C ILE A 170 -29.51 -7.26 25.45
N THR A 171 -30.79 -7.00 25.17
CA THR A 171 -31.40 -7.35 23.89
C THR A 171 -30.67 -6.65 22.76
N LEU A 172 -30.38 -5.35 22.93
CA LEU A 172 -29.61 -4.57 21.99
C LEU A 172 -28.20 -5.13 21.77
N LEU A 173 -27.47 -5.54 22.82
CA LEU A 173 -26.14 -6.16 22.68
C LEU A 173 -26.14 -7.50 21.92
N ASN A 174 -27.29 -8.17 21.85
CA ASN A 174 -27.45 -9.48 21.23
C ASN A 174 -28.14 -9.43 19.85
N GLU A 175 -28.55 -8.25 19.39
CA GLU A 175 -29.16 -8.11 18.07
C GLU A 175 -28.10 -8.33 16.97
N PRO A 176 -28.28 -9.32 16.08
CA PRO A 176 -27.30 -9.63 15.02
C PRO A 176 -27.02 -8.47 14.04
N ALA A 177 -27.97 -7.54 13.93
CA ALA A 177 -27.87 -6.35 13.06
C ALA A 177 -27.30 -5.13 13.79
N SER A 178 -27.10 -5.21 15.10
CA SER A 178 -26.64 -4.10 15.90
C SER A 178 -25.11 -4.11 15.90
N ASN A 179 -24.49 -3.16 15.18
CA ASN A 179 -23.03 -2.89 15.29
C ASN A 179 -22.73 -2.22 16.65
N VAL A 180 -23.35 -2.67 17.73
CA VAL A 180 -23.25 -2.06 19.06
C VAL A 180 -21.90 -2.44 19.63
N PRO A 181 -21.03 -1.46 19.94
CA PRO A 181 -19.73 -1.77 20.48
C PRO A 181 -19.87 -2.40 21.86
N LEU A 182 -19.08 -3.44 22.15
CA LEU A 182 -19.00 -4.06 23.48
C LEU A 182 -18.25 -3.17 24.50
N TYR A 183 -18.17 -1.87 24.27
CA TYR A 183 -17.48 -0.91 25.13
C TYR A 183 -18.30 0.39 25.21
N GLY A 184 -17.95 1.28 26.14
CA GLY A 184 -18.62 2.57 26.31
C GLY A 184 -19.87 2.50 27.19
N SER A 185 -20.76 3.49 27.09
CA SER A 185 -21.85 3.70 28.05
C SER A 185 -22.88 2.57 28.08
N LEU A 186 -23.27 2.02 26.92
CA LEU A 186 -24.20 0.89 26.85
C LEU A 186 -23.65 -0.35 27.55
N TYR A 187 -22.38 -0.67 27.33
CA TYR A 187 -21.68 -1.75 28.03
C TYR A 187 -21.65 -1.52 29.55
N GLN A 188 -21.33 -0.29 29.99
CA GLN A 188 -21.28 0.04 31.41
C GLN A 188 -22.66 -0.04 32.07
N THR A 189 -23.71 0.40 31.39
CA THR A 189 -25.11 0.25 31.83
C THR A 189 -25.49 -1.21 31.95
N PHE A 190 -25.13 -2.05 30.97
CA PHE A 190 -25.34 -3.49 31.04
C PHE A 190 -24.60 -4.13 32.23
N SER A 191 -23.29 -3.91 32.34
CA SER A 191 -22.42 -4.58 33.32
C SER A 191 -22.78 -4.21 34.76
N THR A 192 -23.01 -2.92 34.99
CA THR A 192 -23.49 -2.41 36.29
C THR A 192 -24.91 -2.90 36.56
N GLY A 193 -25.78 -2.86 35.55
CA GLY A 193 -27.17 -3.28 35.65
C GLY A 193 -27.34 -4.74 36.01
N ILE A 194 -26.57 -5.65 35.41
CA ILE A 194 -26.58 -7.08 35.75
C ILE A 194 -26.06 -7.32 37.17
N THR A 195 -25.01 -6.62 37.58
CA THR A 195 -24.49 -6.74 38.95
C THR A 195 -25.55 -6.32 39.97
N SER A 196 -26.24 -5.21 39.75
CA SER A 196 -27.34 -4.76 40.62
C SER A 196 -28.58 -5.66 40.52
N ALA A 197 -28.90 -6.19 39.34
CA ALA A 197 -30.03 -7.08 39.17
C ALA A 197 -29.85 -8.39 39.96
N LEU A 198 -28.63 -8.92 40.01
CA LEU A 198 -28.29 -10.11 40.79
C LEU A 198 -28.49 -9.97 42.29
N GLU A 199 -28.30 -8.77 42.85
CA GLU A 199 -28.60 -8.49 44.26
C GLU A 199 -30.10 -8.65 44.55
N ILE A 200 -30.95 -8.42 43.55
CA ILE A 200 -32.42 -8.48 43.62
C ILE A 200 -32.96 -9.89 43.28
N VAL A 201 -32.21 -10.69 42.51
CA VAL A 201 -32.62 -12.03 42.03
C VAL A 201 -32.96 -13.02 43.16
N GLY A 202 -32.43 -12.84 44.38
CA GLY A 202 -32.76 -13.66 45.55
C GLY A 202 -32.46 -15.17 45.38
N GLY A 203 -33.02 -16.03 46.25
CA GLY A 203 -32.75 -17.48 46.25
C GLY A 203 -33.34 -18.27 45.07
N ALA A 204 -34.31 -17.69 44.34
CA ALA A 204 -35.00 -18.35 43.22
C ALA A 204 -34.25 -18.26 41.87
N GLY A 205 -33.14 -17.52 41.79
CA GLY A 205 -32.27 -17.46 40.61
C GLY A 205 -30.83 -17.88 40.92
N ARG A 206 -30.68 -18.95 41.72
CA ARG A 206 -29.37 -19.53 42.08
C ARG A 206 -28.54 -19.85 40.84
N ASP A 207 -29.13 -20.49 39.83
CA ASP A 207 -28.42 -20.86 38.61
C ASP A 207 -27.96 -19.64 37.80
N LEU A 208 -28.76 -18.57 37.75
CA LEU A 208 -28.38 -17.31 37.13
C LEU A 208 -27.22 -16.65 37.89
N ARG A 209 -27.27 -16.66 39.23
CA ARG A 209 -26.22 -16.12 40.09
C ARG A 209 -24.91 -16.89 39.94
N ASP A 210 -24.98 -18.21 39.84
CA ASP A 210 -23.82 -19.09 39.73
C ASP A 210 -23.14 -18.97 38.35
N LYS A 211 -23.92 -18.74 37.27
CA LYS A 211 -23.40 -18.55 35.89
C LYS A 211 -22.87 -17.14 35.62
N THR A 212 -23.34 -16.12 36.33
CA THR A 212 -23.01 -14.71 36.02
C THR A 212 -21.52 -14.38 36.11
N PRO A 213 -20.73 -14.82 37.11
CA PRO A 213 -19.31 -14.48 37.18
C PRO A 213 -18.52 -14.94 35.95
N GLN A 214 -18.82 -16.14 35.45
CA GLN A 214 -18.17 -16.69 34.26
C GLN A 214 -18.56 -15.90 33.00
N MET A 215 -19.85 -15.59 32.84
CA MET A 215 -20.33 -14.73 31.75
C MET A 215 -19.68 -13.33 31.80
N LEU A 216 -19.64 -12.68 32.97
CA LEU A 216 -19.04 -11.36 33.12
C LEU A 216 -17.55 -11.37 32.79
N ASN A 217 -16.83 -12.45 33.14
CA ASN A 217 -15.42 -12.57 32.77
C ASN A 217 -15.23 -12.59 31.24
N VAL A 218 -16.05 -13.37 30.54
CA VAL A 218 -16.03 -13.46 29.07
C VAL A 218 -16.37 -12.13 28.43
N LEU A 219 -17.43 -11.48 28.91
CA LEU A 219 -17.87 -10.22 28.35
C LEU A 219 -16.90 -9.07 28.66
N ASN A 220 -16.32 -9.01 29.87
CA ASN A 220 -15.26 -8.06 30.18
C ASN A 220 -14.04 -8.26 29.28
N THR A 221 -13.66 -9.51 29.01
CA THR A 221 -12.57 -9.84 28.10
C THR A 221 -12.90 -9.36 26.68
N ALA A 222 -14.08 -9.67 26.17
CA ALA A 222 -14.53 -9.25 24.84
C ALA A 222 -14.65 -7.73 24.72
N SER A 223 -15.12 -7.03 25.77
CA SER A 223 -15.15 -5.57 25.86
C SER A 223 -13.75 -4.95 25.74
N GLN A 224 -12.79 -5.44 26.53
CA GLN A 224 -11.41 -4.93 26.51
C GLN A 224 -10.77 -5.16 25.14
N PHE A 225 -10.99 -6.33 24.55
CA PHE A 225 -10.52 -6.64 23.20
C PHE A 225 -11.16 -5.71 22.17
N SER A 226 -12.49 -5.57 22.19
CA SER A 226 -13.24 -4.72 21.25
C SER A 226 -12.82 -3.25 21.33
N GLN A 227 -12.52 -2.74 22.52
CA GLN A 227 -11.99 -1.39 22.71
C GLN A 227 -10.64 -1.20 22.01
N GLN A 228 -9.69 -2.12 22.21
CA GLN A 228 -8.37 -2.03 21.56
C GLN A 228 -8.46 -2.27 20.06
N GLN A 229 -9.31 -3.22 19.63
CA GLN A 229 -9.59 -3.49 18.23
C GLN A 229 -10.12 -2.24 17.51
N SER A 230 -11.05 -1.50 18.13
CA SER A 230 -11.64 -0.29 17.56
C SER A 230 -10.59 0.77 17.17
N ILE A 231 -9.51 0.88 17.94
CA ILE A 231 -8.39 1.79 17.61
C ILE A 231 -7.70 1.34 16.31
N ILE A 232 -7.47 0.04 16.16
CA ILE A 232 -6.84 -0.57 14.98
C ILE A 232 -7.78 -0.48 13.77
N ASP A 233 -9.08 -0.70 13.96
CA ASP A 233 -10.12 -0.58 12.93
C ASP A 233 -10.26 0.85 12.42
N ASN A 234 -10.17 1.86 13.29
CA ASN A 234 -10.24 3.26 12.89
C ASN A 234 -9.03 3.66 12.01
N GLU A 235 -7.83 3.17 12.33
CA GLU A 235 -6.67 3.35 11.45
C GLU A 235 -6.89 2.66 10.10
N TRP A 236 -7.49 1.46 10.08
CA TRP A 236 -7.79 0.76 8.83
C TRP A 236 -8.81 1.51 7.96
N LYS A 237 -9.83 2.13 8.57
CA LYS A 237 -10.78 3.01 7.87
C LYS A 237 -10.06 4.21 7.24
N SER A 238 -9.19 4.88 8.01
CA SER A 238 -8.37 5.99 7.53
C SER A 238 -7.49 5.58 6.34
N ILE A 239 -6.80 4.43 6.46
CA ILE A 239 -6.01 3.85 5.36
C ILE A 239 -6.87 3.60 4.11
N ASN A 240 -8.06 3.03 4.25
CA ASN A 240 -8.97 2.76 3.12
C ASN A 240 -9.45 4.05 2.45
N GLU A 241 -9.77 5.09 3.22
CA GLU A 241 -10.14 6.39 2.67
C GLU A 241 -8.98 7.02 1.87
N GLU A 242 -7.75 6.95 2.40
CA GLU A 242 -6.56 7.44 1.71
C GLU A 242 -6.21 6.61 0.46
N LEU A 243 -6.37 5.29 0.51
CA LEU A 243 -6.18 4.41 -0.64
C LEU A 243 -7.19 4.74 -1.75
N ASN A 244 -8.46 4.96 -1.41
CA ASN A 244 -9.49 5.36 -2.38
C ASN A 244 -9.16 6.73 -3.02
N LYS A 245 -8.68 7.70 -2.23
CA LYS A 245 -8.22 9.00 -2.76
C LYS A 245 -7.04 8.79 -3.71
N LEU A 246 -6.08 7.96 -3.34
CA LEU A 246 -4.90 7.66 -4.14
C LEU A 246 -5.24 6.91 -5.43
N GLU A 247 -6.20 5.97 -5.41
CA GLU A 247 -6.72 5.29 -6.61
C GLU A 247 -7.39 6.29 -7.56
N ASN A 248 -8.17 7.23 -7.04
CA ASN A 248 -8.78 8.29 -7.86
C ASN A 248 -7.74 9.23 -8.48
N GLU A 249 -6.75 9.67 -7.68
CA GLU A 249 -5.63 10.47 -8.16
C GLU A 249 -4.82 9.72 -9.23
N TYR A 250 -4.60 8.42 -9.02
CA TYR A 250 -3.91 7.51 -9.94
C TYR A 250 -4.63 7.44 -11.29
N ASN A 251 -5.93 7.13 -11.29
CA ASN A 251 -6.72 7.00 -12.50
C ASN A 251 -6.74 8.32 -13.29
N ARG A 252 -6.91 9.45 -12.58
CA ARG A 252 -6.86 10.78 -13.20
C ARG A 252 -5.50 11.08 -13.83
N LEU A 253 -4.41 10.83 -13.10
CA LEU A 253 -3.05 11.08 -13.59
C LEU A 253 -2.72 10.21 -14.80
N LEU A 254 -3.19 8.96 -14.79
CA LEU A 254 -3.00 8.03 -15.89
C LEU A 254 -3.72 8.50 -17.16
N GLU A 255 -4.99 8.92 -17.05
CA GLU A 255 -5.72 9.50 -18.18
C GLU A 255 -5.10 10.83 -18.66
N GLU A 256 -4.68 11.71 -17.74
CA GLU A 256 -4.01 12.97 -18.06
C GLU A 256 -2.75 12.72 -18.92
N GLN A 257 -1.89 11.78 -18.49
CA GLN A 257 -0.68 11.41 -19.22
C GLN A 257 -0.98 10.68 -20.53
N ALA A 258 -1.94 9.75 -20.54
CA ALA A 258 -2.34 9.04 -21.74
C ALA A 258 -2.82 10.01 -22.82
N ASN A 259 -3.67 10.97 -22.46
CA ASN A 259 -4.15 11.99 -23.38
C ASN A 259 -3.01 12.90 -23.87
N TYR A 260 -2.12 13.31 -22.96
CA TYR A 260 -0.97 14.16 -23.29
C TYR A 260 -0.05 13.53 -24.35
N TYR A 261 0.26 12.24 -24.19
CA TYR A 261 1.10 11.50 -25.13
C TYR A 261 0.32 10.96 -26.35
N GLY A 262 -1.01 11.09 -26.39
CA GLY A 262 -1.86 10.58 -27.46
C GLY A 262 -2.01 9.05 -27.45
N LEU A 263 -1.98 8.44 -26.26
CA LEU A 263 -2.13 7.01 -26.05
C LEU A 263 -3.61 6.62 -26.08
N SER A 264 -3.91 5.41 -26.55
CA SER A 264 -5.28 4.91 -26.55
C SER A 264 -5.77 4.60 -25.14
N LEU A 265 -6.84 5.27 -24.69
CA LEU A 265 -7.53 4.97 -23.44
C LEU A 265 -8.10 3.54 -23.42
N SER A 266 -8.43 2.96 -24.58
CA SER A 266 -8.86 1.56 -24.64
C SER A 266 -7.71 0.61 -24.30
N ALA A 267 -6.49 0.92 -24.73
CA ALA A 267 -5.29 0.15 -24.38
C ALA A 267 -4.91 0.31 -22.90
N VAL A 268 -5.17 1.48 -22.31
CA VAL A 268 -5.00 1.72 -20.87
C VAL A 268 -5.95 0.81 -20.08
N LYS A 269 -7.23 0.78 -20.47
CA LYS A 269 -8.22 -0.14 -19.86
C LYS A 269 -7.87 -1.61 -20.07
N GLN A 270 -7.37 -1.97 -21.25
CA GLN A 270 -6.89 -3.33 -21.51
C GLN A 270 -5.78 -3.72 -20.54
N TYR A 271 -4.81 -2.84 -20.33
CA TYR A 271 -3.74 -3.08 -19.36
C TYR A 271 -4.27 -3.24 -17.92
N GLN A 272 -5.21 -2.39 -17.51
CA GLN A 272 -5.82 -2.47 -16.17
C GLN A 272 -6.49 -3.82 -15.92
N ASN A 273 -7.16 -4.36 -16.96
CA ASN A 273 -7.89 -5.62 -16.88
C ASN A 273 -7.06 -6.87 -17.21
N ALA A 274 -5.85 -6.72 -17.76
CA ALA A 274 -5.02 -7.85 -18.18
C ALA A 274 -4.61 -8.71 -16.97
N THR A 275 -4.79 -10.03 -17.03
CA THR A 275 -4.41 -10.93 -15.94
C THR A 275 -3.03 -11.56 -16.14
N LEU A 276 -2.49 -11.51 -17.36
CA LEU A 276 -1.19 -12.08 -17.72
C LEU A 276 -0.11 -10.99 -17.72
N ASP A 277 1.02 -11.26 -17.03
CA ASP A 277 2.16 -10.34 -16.99
C ASP A 277 2.74 -10.10 -18.39
N SER A 278 2.76 -11.12 -19.25
CA SER A 278 3.24 -11.00 -20.63
C SER A 278 2.42 -10.02 -21.47
N GLU A 279 1.10 -9.99 -21.29
CA GLU A 279 0.22 -9.03 -21.97
C GLU A 279 0.48 -7.61 -21.46
N ARG A 280 0.63 -7.45 -20.15
CA ARG A 280 0.93 -6.17 -19.50
C ARG A 280 2.25 -5.58 -19.99
N GLU A 281 3.31 -6.36 -20.02
CA GLU A 281 4.63 -5.91 -20.50
C GLU A 281 4.62 -5.57 -22.00
N LEU A 282 3.84 -6.30 -22.80
CA LEU A 282 3.63 -5.99 -24.20
C LEU A 282 2.94 -4.62 -24.38
N ILE A 283 1.92 -4.34 -23.56
CA ILE A 283 1.22 -3.05 -23.59
C ILE A 283 2.13 -1.91 -23.08
N LYS A 284 2.86 -2.12 -21.96
CA LYS A 284 3.87 -1.16 -21.47
C LYS A 284 4.89 -0.80 -22.55
N ASN A 285 5.40 -1.79 -23.27
CA ASN A 285 6.35 -1.57 -24.37
C ASN A 285 5.74 -0.78 -25.53
N LYS A 286 4.47 -1.02 -25.88
CA LYS A 286 3.76 -0.22 -26.89
C LYS A 286 3.65 1.25 -26.45
N PHE A 287 3.30 1.49 -25.19
CA PHE A 287 3.23 2.86 -24.66
C PHE A 287 4.59 3.54 -24.60
N ARG A 288 5.65 2.83 -24.17
CA ARG A 288 7.02 3.35 -24.20
C ARG A 288 7.41 3.85 -25.59
N LYS A 289 7.15 3.04 -26.64
CA LYS A 289 7.43 3.42 -28.02
C LYS A 289 6.61 4.64 -28.45
N ALA A 290 5.32 4.66 -28.18
CA ALA A 290 4.45 5.78 -28.53
C ALA A 290 4.87 7.10 -27.85
N ILE A 291 5.25 7.05 -26.56
CA ILE A 291 5.78 8.21 -25.83
C ILE A 291 7.08 8.70 -26.48
N ASN A 292 8.00 7.79 -26.79
CA ASN A 292 9.26 8.12 -27.46
C ASN A 292 9.04 8.81 -28.82
N ASP A 293 8.12 8.28 -29.64
CA ASP A 293 7.81 8.81 -30.96
C ASP A 293 7.15 10.20 -30.86
N LYS A 294 6.28 10.39 -29.85
CA LYS A 294 5.63 11.68 -29.59
C LYS A 294 6.65 12.76 -29.17
N ILE A 295 7.57 12.43 -28.26
CA ILE A 295 8.62 13.35 -27.82
C ILE A 295 9.54 13.68 -29.00
N ALA A 296 9.95 12.70 -29.80
CA ALA A 296 10.77 12.94 -30.99
C ALA A 296 10.09 13.89 -32.00
N ALA A 297 8.77 13.79 -32.17
CA ALA A 297 8.01 14.71 -33.01
C ALA A 297 8.01 16.15 -32.44
N TRP A 298 7.90 16.32 -31.12
CA TRP A 298 7.99 17.65 -30.50
C TRP A 298 9.40 18.25 -30.60
N GLU A 299 10.45 17.45 -30.50
CA GLU A 299 11.83 17.89 -30.71
C GLU A 299 12.07 18.37 -32.14
N ALA A 300 11.56 17.63 -33.14
CA ALA A 300 11.62 18.02 -34.54
C ALA A 300 10.88 19.34 -34.83
N GLN A 301 9.83 19.64 -34.07
CA GLN A 301 9.08 20.91 -34.14
C GLN A 301 9.69 22.04 -33.29
N HIS A 302 10.84 21.80 -32.64
CA HIS A 302 11.49 22.74 -31.71
C HIS A 302 10.58 23.22 -30.57
N ASN A 303 9.56 22.43 -30.21
CA ASN A 303 8.71 22.69 -29.07
C ASN A 303 9.48 22.32 -27.79
N LYS A 304 9.76 23.29 -26.90
CA LYS A 304 10.42 23.02 -25.61
C LYS A 304 9.45 22.81 -24.45
N ASN A 305 8.15 23.04 -24.64
CA ASN A 305 7.14 22.99 -23.57
C ASN A 305 6.98 21.59 -22.99
N TRP A 306 7.32 20.55 -23.75
CA TRP A 306 7.23 19.17 -23.27
C TRP A 306 8.18 18.90 -22.10
N LEU A 307 9.32 19.61 -22.00
CA LEU A 307 10.27 19.42 -20.91
C LEU A 307 9.59 19.66 -19.55
N THR A 308 8.88 20.78 -19.43
CA THR A 308 8.17 21.17 -18.20
C THR A 308 6.99 20.26 -17.88
N GLU A 309 6.23 19.87 -18.91
CA GLU A 309 5.06 18.98 -18.73
C GLU A 309 5.50 17.57 -18.30
N VAL A 310 6.53 17.02 -18.92
CA VAL A 310 7.10 15.71 -18.55
C VAL A 310 7.66 15.76 -17.13
N GLU A 311 8.39 16.81 -16.78
CA GLU A 311 8.91 17.02 -15.42
C GLU A 311 7.76 17.06 -14.40
N ARG A 312 6.66 17.79 -14.69
CA ARG A 312 5.47 17.81 -13.84
C ARG A 312 4.87 16.42 -13.64
N PHE A 313 4.75 15.63 -14.72
CA PHE A 313 4.22 14.27 -14.64
C PHE A 313 5.12 13.32 -13.83
N MET A 314 6.44 13.48 -13.96
CA MET A 314 7.41 12.76 -13.13
C MET A 314 7.21 13.07 -11.65
N VAL A 315 7.12 14.37 -11.26
CA VAL A 315 6.86 14.76 -9.85
C VAL A 315 5.56 14.14 -9.34
N LYS A 316 4.46 14.26 -10.11
CA LYS A 316 3.15 13.72 -9.72
C LYS A 316 3.21 12.20 -9.53
N THR A 317 3.85 11.49 -10.45
CA THR A 317 4.00 10.02 -10.37
C THR A 317 4.82 9.61 -9.15
N GLN A 318 5.94 10.28 -8.92
CA GLN A 318 6.81 10.02 -7.79
C GLN A 318 6.07 10.23 -6.46
N SER A 319 5.37 11.36 -6.31
CA SER A 319 4.57 11.66 -5.13
C SER A 319 3.52 10.57 -4.87
N LEU A 320 2.86 10.09 -5.93
CA LEU A 320 1.85 9.04 -5.83
C LEU A 320 2.47 7.71 -5.37
N ARG A 321 3.61 7.31 -5.94
CA ARG A 321 4.34 6.10 -5.51
C ARG A 321 4.83 6.19 -4.07
N GLN A 322 5.38 7.32 -3.65
CA GLN A 322 5.83 7.53 -2.28
C GLN A 322 4.67 7.42 -1.29
N ARG A 323 3.53 8.06 -1.58
CA ARG A 323 2.31 7.96 -0.76
C ARG A 323 1.77 6.55 -0.73
N PHE A 324 1.79 5.82 -1.86
CA PHE A 324 1.41 4.42 -1.89
C PHE A 324 2.34 3.56 -1.03
N GLY A 325 3.65 3.73 -1.14
CA GLY A 325 4.65 3.07 -0.27
C GLY A 325 4.39 3.35 1.22
N GLN A 326 4.13 4.60 1.60
CA GLN A 326 3.76 4.98 2.97
C GLN A 326 2.47 4.31 3.44
N LEU A 327 1.45 4.22 2.59
CA LEU A 327 0.21 3.50 2.90
C LEU A 327 0.47 2.01 3.12
N THR A 328 1.30 1.37 2.29
CA THR A 328 1.65 -0.04 2.48
C THR A 328 2.41 -0.26 3.80
N LEU A 329 3.29 0.66 4.23
CA LEU A 329 3.93 0.59 5.55
C LEU A 329 2.91 0.70 6.69
N ARG A 330 1.95 1.63 6.58
CA ARG A 330 0.86 1.78 7.57
C ARG A 330 -0.01 0.53 7.63
N MET A 331 -0.35 -0.05 6.49
CA MET A 331 -1.09 -1.32 6.42
C MET A 331 -0.33 -2.44 7.14
N LYS A 332 0.97 -2.61 6.85
CA LYS A 332 1.82 -3.60 7.52
C LYS A 332 1.89 -3.38 9.04
N SER A 333 2.07 -2.12 9.45
CA SER A 333 2.04 -1.76 10.88
C SER A 333 0.69 -2.11 11.53
N ASN A 334 -0.42 -1.89 10.84
CA ASN A 334 -1.75 -2.21 11.36
C ASN A 334 -2.00 -3.72 11.47
N ILE A 335 -1.52 -4.51 10.49
CA ILE A 335 -1.52 -5.98 10.55
C ILE A 335 -0.71 -6.46 11.76
N ALA A 336 0.47 -5.88 12.00
CA ALA A 336 1.29 -6.20 13.16
C ALA A 336 0.59 -5.87 14.50
N LYS A 337 -0.14 -4.75 14.58
CA LYS A 337 -0.97 -4.40 15.76
C LYS A 337 -2.07 -5.43 16.00
N TYR A 338 -2.72 -5.93 14.95
CA TYR A 338 -3.70 -7.02 15.08
C TYR A 338 -3.05 -8.29 15.65
N LYS A 339 -1.88 -8.66 15.14
CA LYS A 339 -1.12 -9.82 15.61
C LYS A 339 -0.69 -9.68 17.07
N GLU A 340 -0.25 -8.49 17.48
CA GLU A 340 0.09 -8.17 18.86
C GLU A 340 -1.14 -8.28 19.78
N LEU A 341 -2.27 -7.68 19.39
CA LEU A 341 -3.53 -7.75 20.13
C LEU A 341 -3.99 -9.20 20.34
N ILE A 342 -4.01 -10.00 19.27
CA ILE A 342 -4.36 -11.43 19.32
C ILE A 342 -3.41 -12.19 20.25
N THR A 343 -2.10 -11.93 20.16
CA THR A 343 -1.10 -12.58 20.99
C THR A 343 -1.25 -12.22 22.47
N GLN A 344 -1.48 -10.93 22.77
CA GLN A 344 -1.63 -10.42 24.13
C GLN A 344 -2.83 -11.06 24.83
N PHE A 345 -3.98 -11.10 24.15
CA PHE A 345 -5.19 -11.66 24.75
C PHE A 345 -5.21 -13.19 24.76
N SER A 346 -4.60 -13.86 23.78
CA SER A 346 -4.54 -15.34 23.76
C SER A 346 -3.63 -15.95 24.83
N LYS A 347 -2.59 -15.22 25.25
CA LYS A 347 -1.58 -15.69 26.24
C LYS A 347 -1.86 -15.27 27.68
N ASN A 348 -2.77 -14.33 27.92
CA ASN A 348 -3.04 -13.84 29.26
C ASN A 348 -3.98 -14.79 30.02
N ASP A 349 -3.46 -15.50 31.03
CA ASP A 349 -4.22 -16.46 31.86
C ASP A 349 -5.36 -15.83 32.68
N ASN A 350 -5.40 -14.51 32.81
CA ASN A 350 -6.49 -13.80 33.49
C ASN A 350 -7.75 -13.67 32.63
N PHE A 351 -7.68 -13.97 31.32
CA PHE A 351 -8.81 -13.88 30.40
C PHE A 351 -9.53 -15.22 30.22
N ALA A 352 -10.82 -15.17 29.88
CA ALA A 352 -11.66 -16.36 29.75
C ALA A 352 -11.12 -17.38 28.73
N ASP A 353 -11.02 -18.66 29.11
CA ASP A 353 -10.42 -19.73 28.28
C ASP A 353 -11.08 -19.91 26.91
N GLU A 354 -12.41 -19.81 26.86
CA GLU A 354 -13.17 -19.87 25.60
C GLU A 354 -12.83 -18.70 24.66
N PHE A 355 -12.54 -17.52 25.22
CA PHE A 355 -12.06 -16.36 24.47
C PHE A 355 -10.66 -16.59 23.92
N ARG A 356 -9.75 -17.07 24.78
CA ARG A 356 -8.36 -17.36 24.39
C ARG A 356 -8.28 -18.43 23.29
N THR A 357 -9.14 -19.43 23.34
CA THR A 357 -9.20 -20.51 22.34
C THR A 357 -9.57 -19.97 20.96
N LYS A 358 -10.62 -19.15 20.85
CA LYS A 358 -11.01 -18.52 19.57
C LYS A 358 -9.92 -17.59 19.03
N LEU A 359 -9.19 -16.87 19.90
CA LEU A 359 -8.06 -16.05 19.45
C LEU A 359 -6.89 -16.87 18.91
N LYS A 360 -6.62 -18.05 19.49
CA LYS A 360 -5.59 -18.96 18.95
C LYS A 360 -5.96 -19.45 17.54
N GLU A 361 -7.24 -19.65 17.25
CA GLU A 361 -7.72 -20.01 15.90
C GLU A 361 -7.55 -18.85 14.88
N LEU A 362 -7.55 -17.61 15.35
CA LEU A 362 -7.28 -16.42 14.52
C LEU A 362 -5.80 -16.23 14.18
N GLN A 363 -4.89 -16.80 14.99
CA GLN A 363 -3.46 -16.61 14.84
C GLN A 363 -2.96 -17.04 13.45
N SER A 364 -3.39 -18.22 12.97
CA SER A 364 -3.02 -18.70 11.63
C SER A 364 -3.58 -17.81 10.51
N SER A 365 -4.78 -17.24 10.72
CA SER A 365 -5.43 -16.37 9.75
C SER A 365 -4.69 -15.03 9.60
N ILE A 366 -4.25 -14.40 10.72
CA ILE A 366 -3.49 -13.15 10.65
C ILE A 366 -2.07 -13.39 10.12
N ASP A 367 -1.45 -14.52 10.46
CA ASP A 367 -0.13 -14.89 9.92
C ASP A 367 -0.19 -15.11 8.40
N GLN A 368 -1.28 -15.66 7.89
CA GLN A 368 -1.51 -15.79 6.45
C GLN A 368 -1.70 -14.43 5.78
N VAL A 369 -2.43 -13.49 6.40
CA VAL A 369 -2.58 -12.12 5.89
C VAL A 369 -1.22 -11.42 5.83
N ASP A 370 -0.41 -11.52 6.89
CA ASP A 370 0.94 -10.95 6.97
C ASP A 370 1.87 -11.52 5.89
N ALA A 371 1.90 -12.85 5.74
CA ALA A 371 2.70 -13.52 4.71
C ALA A 371 2.25 -13.15 3.28
N ASN A 372 0.94 -13.10 3.03
CA ASN A 372 0.39 -12.68 1.74
C ASN A 372 0.70 -11.21 1.46
N PHE A 373 0.69 -10.35 2.48
CA PHE A 373 1.04 -8.94 2.35
C PHE A 373 2.50 -8.80 1.91
N ASP A 374 3.43 -9.51 2.58
CA ASP A 374 4.86 -9.47 2.25
C ASP A 374 5.20 -10.10 0.90
N ALA A 375 4.41 -11.08 0.44
CA ALA A 375 4.56 -11.66 -0.89
C ALA A 375 4.12 -10.71 -2.01
N VAL A 376 3.18 -9.81 -1.72
CA VAL A 376 2.57 -8.91 -2.71
C VAL A 376 3.25 -7.54 -2.72
N PHE A 377 3.59 -7.00 -1.55
CA PHE A 377 4.08 -5.64 -1.40
C PHE A 377 5.52 -5.61 -0.91
N ASN A 378 6.33 -4.78 -1.58
CA ASN A 378 7.64 -4.37 -1.07
C ASN A 378 7.62 -2.84 -0.87
N PRO A 379 7.26 -2.35 0.34
CA PRO A 379 7.15 -0.92 0.62
C PRO A 379 8.42 -0.13 0.31
N SER A 380 9.60 -0.68 0.64
CA SER A 380 10.89 -0.02 0.42
C SER A 380 11.15 0.18 -1.07
N LYS A 381 10.80 -0.79 -1.90
CA LYS A 381 10.97 -0.70 -3.36
C LYS A 381 10.17 0.47 -3.96
N TYR A 382 8.94 0.71 -3.52
CA TYR A 382 8.16 1.86 -4.01
C TYR A 382 8.82 3.20 -3.71
N ILE A 383 9.44 3.32 -2.52
CA ILE A 383 10.11 4.54 -2.07
C ILE A 383 11.45 4.71 -2.80
N GLU A 384 12.25 3.65 -2.91
CA GLU A 384 13.56 3.63 -3.58
C GLU A 384 13.42 3.91 -5.09
N ASP A 385 12.53 3.21 -5.79
CA ASP A 385 12.29 3.43 -7.22
C ASP A 385 11.81 4.86 -7.50
N SER A 386 11.05 5.45 -6.57
CA SER A 386 10.63 6.84 -6.65
C SER A 386 11.81 7.81 -6.51
N ALA A 387 12.83 7.48 -5.71
CA ALA A 387 14.04 8.29 -5.64
C ALA A 387 14.84 8.23 -6.96
N VAL A 388 14.92 7.04 -7.58
CA VAL A 388 15.67 6.79 -8.84
C VAL A 388 15.14 7.59 -10.04
N MET A 389 13.87 8.00 -10.05
CA MET A 389 13.32 8.88 -11.10
C MET A 389 13.97 10.27 -11.17
N TYR A 390 14.65 10.71 -10.10
CA TYR A 390 15.32 12.02 -10.01
C TYR A 390 16.82 11.94 -9.81
N ILE A 391 17.44 10.76 -9.74
CA ILE A 391 18.89 10.67 -9.49
C ILE A 391 19.63 11.29 -10.68
N THR A 392 19.98 12.56 -10.48
CA THR A 392 21.07 13.31 -11.08
C THR A 392 22.34 12.84 -10.39
N GLN A 393 23.08 11.92 -11.00
CA GLN A 393 24.51 11.77 -10.71
C GLN A 393 25.31 12.19 -11.93
#